data_AF-A0A4R8V2K0-F1
#
_entry.id   AF-A0A4R8V2K0-F1
#
_cell.length_a   1.000
_cell.length_b   1.000
_cell.length_c   1.000
_cell.angle_alpha   90.00
_cell.angle_beta   90.00
_cell.angle_gamma   90.00
#
_symmetry.space_group_name_H-M   'P 1'
#
loop_
_entity.id
_entity.type
_entity.pdbx_description
1 polymer ?
#
loop_
_entity_poly.entity_id
_entity_poly.type
_entity_poly.pdbx_seq_one_letter_code
_entity_poly.pdbx_strand_id
1 'polypeptide(L)'
;MFAESLTEHMLTNGAHMRDFAEAYVSSRARIGLPSVPVETIIYARAVEIVAERMRRVDLLTGRDVAAAVRSTKAEVWREERQRQFQGLVKGVIVHVHSNRARLSLESKMENQARVRVGKPREPGESLVVWLATREIAGRVPTGSLSIEEARNAVRIAGLHLLTSPQAHRHAGDDQTYARWVGR
;
A
#
# COMPACT_ATOMS: atom_id res chain seq x y z
N MET A 1 -15.41 -4.79 24.07
CA MET A 1 -15.90 -3.46 24.52
C MET A 1 -14.84 -2.37 24.39
N PHE A 2 -13.93 -2.12 25.35
CA PHE A 2 -13.00 -0.96 25.25
C PHE A 2 -12.00 -1.07 24.08
N ALA A 3 -11.29 -2.20 23.94
CA ALA A 3 -10.31 -2.39 22.87
C ALA A 3 -10.94 -2.36 21.46
N GLU A 4 -12.18 -2.86 21.33
CA GLU A 4 -12.95 -2.80 20.09
C GLU A 4 -13.33 -1.36 19.77
N SER A 5 -13.92 -0.62 20.72
CA SER A 5 -14.27 0.79 20.53
C SER A 5 -13.05 1.66 20.24
N LEU A 6 -11.90 1.38 20.87
CA LEU A 6 -10.65 2.05 20.58
C LEU A 6 -10.16 1.76 19.16
N THR A 7 -10.24 0.51 18.74
CA THR A 7 -9.88 0.09 17.38
C THR A 7 -10.77 0.74 16.33
N GLU A 8 -12.09 0.66 16.51
CA GLU A 8 -13.07 1.29 15.64
C GLU A 8 -12.84 2.80 15.54
N HIS A 9 -12.62 3.45 16.67
CA HIS A 9 -12.32 4.89 16.72
C HIS A 9 -11.06 5.22 15.92
N MET A 10 -10.00 4.44 16.09
CA MET A 10 -8.72 4.65 15.41
C MET A 10 -8.78 4.37 13.90
N LEU A 11 -9.55 3.37 13.47
CA LEU A 11 -9.74 3.09 12.04
C LEU A 11 -10.52 4.21 11.34
N THR A 12 -11.51 4.79 12.04
CA THR A 12 -12.37 5.85 11.50
C THR A 12 -11.70 7.22 11.55
N ASN A 13 -11.03 7.55 12.66
CA ASN A 13 -10.55 8.90 12.95
C ASN A 13 -9.02 9.03 12.94
N GLY A 14 -8.28 7.96 12.64
CA GLY A 14 -6.82 7.92 12.79
C GLY A 14 -6.07 9.01 12.01
N ALA A 15 -6.56 9.42 10.83
CA ALA A 15 -6.00 10.53 10.08
C ALA A 15 -6.15 11.87 10.83
N HIS A 16 -7.38 12.20 11.26
CA HIS A 16 -7.65 13.39 12.06
C HIS A 16 -6.87 13.40 13.39
N MET A 17 -6.72 12.24 14.03
CA MET A 17 -5.91 12.13 15.25
C MET A 17 -4.43 12.42 15.00
N ARG A 18 -3.91 12.01 13.84
CA ARG A 18 -2.53 12.32 13.44
C ARG A 18 -2.36 13.81 13.19
N ASP A 19 -3.25 14.45 12.44
CA ASP A 19 -3.19 15.88 12.16
C ASP A 19 -3.21 16.70 13.47
N PHE A 20 -4.10 16.33 14.40
CA PHE A 20 -4.16 16.91 15.74
C PHE A 20 -2.84 16.72 16.49
N ALA A 21 -2.30 15.51 16.51
CA ALA A 21 -1.08 15.19 17.23
C ALA A 21 0.15 15.91 16.65
N GLU A 22 0.25 16.04 15.32
CA GLU A 22 1.31 16.79 14.65
C GLU A 22 1.23 18.28 14.96
N ALA A 23 0.03 18.87 14.94
CA ALA A 23 -0.21 20.25 15.32
C ALA A 23 0.15 20.51 16.80
N TYR A 24 -0.19 19.56 17.69
CA TYR A 24 0.14 19.62 19.10
C TYR A 24 1.66 19.56 19.33
N VAL A 25 2.35 18.57 18.74
CA VAL A 25 3.82 18.44 18.85
C VAL A 25 4.53 19.67 18.30
N SER A 26 4.09 20.18 17.15
CA SER A 26 4.62 21.41 16.56
C SER A 26 4.44 22.64 17.47
N SER A 27 3.30 22.71 18.16
CA SER A 27 3.02 23.80 19.11
C SER A 27 3.89 23.70 20.36
N ARG A 28 4.09 22.50 20.91
CA ARG A 28 5.02 22.28 22.04
C ARG A 28 6.45 22.67 21.70
N ALA A 29 6.92 22.29 20.51
CA ALA A 29 8.26 22.64 20.04
C ALA A 29 8.46 24.16 19.96
N ARG A 30 7.46 24.91 19.49
CA ARG A 30 7.51 26.38 19.40
C ARG A 30 7.67 27.08 20.74
N ILE A 31 7.18 26.47 21.82
CA ILE A 31 7.28 27.02 23.19
C ILE A 31 8.44 26.39 24.00
N GLY A 32 9.36 25.67 23.34
CA GLY A 32 10.54 25.11 23.98
C GLY A 32 10.28 23.89 24.87
N LEU A 33 9.11 23.25 24.77
CA LEU A 33 8.83 22.03 25.54
C LEU A 33 9.51 20.80 24.89
N PRO A 34 9.87 19.78 25.69
CA PRO A 34 10.44 18.55 25.17
C PRO A 34 9.53 17.88 24.15
N SER A 35 10.13 17.41 23.04
CA SER A 35 9.40 16.67 22.01
C SER A 35 8.84 15.36 22.57
N VAL A 36 7.62 15.02 22.14
CA VAL A 36 6.96 13.75 22.46
C VAL A 36 6.56 13.10 21.13
N PRO A 37 6.70 11.78 20.96
CA PRO A 37 6.31 11.12 19.73
C PRO A 37 4.84 11.38 19.39
N VAL A 38 4.56 11.74 18.14
CA VAL A 38 3.20 11.97 17.61
C VAL A 38 2.29 10.78 17.92
N GLU A 39 2.80 9.56 17.74
CA GLU A 39 2.06 8.34 18.02
C GLU A 39 1.59 8.24 19.48
N THR A 40 2.41 8.66 20.45
CA THR A 40 2.01 8.67 21.87
C THR A 40 0.81 9.59 22.09
N ILE A 41 0.82 10.76 21.47
CA ILE A 41 -0.28 11.73 21.56
C ILE A 41 -1.56 11.19 20.91
N ILE A 42 -1.44 10.56 19.73
CA ILE A 42 -2.57 9.92 19.02
C ILE A 42 -3.29 8.93 19.94
N TYR A 43 -2.56 7.96 20.49
CA TYR A 43 -3.19 6.89 21.28
C TYR A 43 -3.64 7.36 22.65
N ALA A 44 -2.92 8.30 23.28
CA ALA A 44 -3.38 8.91 24.52
C ALA A 44 -4.72 9.64 24.32
N ARG A 45 -4.83 10.44 23.24
CA ARG A 45 -6.07 11.17 22.94
C ARG A 45 -7.22 10.24 22.56
N ALA A 46 -6.94 9.19 21.80
CA ALA A 46 -7.96 8.18 21.46
C ALA A 46 -8.47 7.45 22.70
N VAL A 47 -7.58 7.08 23.63
CA VAL A 47 -7.95 6.46 24.92
C VAL A 47 -8.85 7.39 25.73
N GLU A 48 -8.50 8.66 25.84
CA GLU A 48 -9.28 9.67 26.56
C GLU A 48 -10.70 9.79 25.99
N ILE A 49 -10.84 9.98 24.66
CA ILE A 49 -12.13 10.11 23.98
C ILE A 49 -13.00 8.85 24.18
N VAL A 50 -12.40 7.67 24.06
CA VAL A 50 -13.13 6.41 24.20
C VAL A 50 -13.53 6.16 25.65
N ALA A 51 -12.64 6.47 26.60
CA ALA A 51 -12.93 6.35 28.02
C ALA A 51 -14.09 7.28 28.42
N GLU A 52 -14.08 8.56 28.03
CA GLU A 52 -15.16 9.51 28.32
C GLU A 52 -16.54 9.03 27.83
N ARG A 53 -16.58 8.36 26.67
CA ARG A 53 -17.82 7.82 26.09
C ARG A 53 -18.32 6.56 26.81
N MET A 54 -17.44 5.86 27.51
CA MET A 54 -17.79 4.61 28.19
C MET A 54 -18.23 4.89 29.63
N ARG A 55 -19.47 4.57 29.98
CA ARG A 55 -20.02 4.75 31.34
C ARG A 55 -19.41 3.82 32.43
N ARG A 56 -18.39 3.02 32.14
CA ARG A 56 -17.78 2.02 33.05
C ARG A 56 -16.24 2.03 33.00
N VAL A 57 -15.61 3.21 32.96
CA VAL A 57 -14.15 3.33 32.96
C VAL A 57 -13.51 2.82 34.25
N ASP A 58 -14.25 2.86 35.36
CA ASP A 58 -13.76 2.52 36.71
C ASP A 58 -13.28 1.06 36.87
N LEU A 59 -13.57 0.20 35.89
CA LEU A 59 -13.15 -1.20 35.86
C LEU A 59 -11.88 -1.45 35.04
N LEU A 60 -11.36 -0.44 34.33
CA LEU A 60 -10.17 -0.58 33.51
C LEU A 60 -8.93 -0.28 34.34
N THR A 61 -8.03 -1.25 34.43
CA THR A 61 -6.69 -1.00 34.98
C THR A 61 -5.77 -0.41 33.91
N GLY A 62 -4.68 0.24 34.33
CA GLY A 62 -3.65 0.70 33.40
C GLY A 62 -3.08 -0.43 32.53
N ARG A 63 -3.07 -1.67 33.04
CA ARG A 63 -2.66 -2.87 32.27
C ARG A 63 -3.64 -3.17 31.14
N ASP A 64 -4.94 -3.07 31.39
CA ASP A 64 -5.99 -3.33 30.40
C ASP A 64 -5.95 -2.28 29.29
N VAL A 65 -5.78 -1.00 29.66
CA VAL A 65 -5.60 0.09 28.69
C VAL A 65 -4.37 -0.13 27.84
N ALA A 66 -3.23 -0.47 28.45
CA ALA A 66 -1.99 -0.73 27.70
C ALA A 66 -2.12 -1.94 26.75
N ALA A 67 -2.82 -3.00 27.17
CA ALA A 67 -3.11 -4.15 26.33
C ALA A 67 -4.03 -3.78 25.15
N ALA A 68 -5.09 -3.01 25.40
CA ALA A 68 -6.00 -2.49 24.38
C ALA A 68 -5.26 -1.64 23.35
N VAL A 69 -4.43 -0.68 23.78
CA VAL A 69 -3.64 0.17 22.88
C VAL A 69 -2.70 -0.68 22.01
N ARG A 70 -2.00 -1.67 22.58
CA ARG A 70 -1.13 -2.57 21.78
C ARG A 70 -1.92 -3.36 20.75
N SER A 71 -3.09 -3.89 21.13
CA SER A 71 -3.97 -4.62 20.23
C SER A 71 -4.48 -3.73 19.09
N THR A 72 -4.98 -2.53 19.42
CA THR A 72 -5.42 -1.55 18.43
C THR A 72 -4.31 -1.15 17.48
N LYS A 73 -3.10 -0.87 17.97
CA LYS A 73 -1.93 -0.57 17.12
C LYS A 73 -1.69 -1.66 16.08
N ALA A 74 -1.71 -2.91 16.50
CA ALA A 74 -1.50 -4.05 15.62
C ALA A 74 -2.62 -4.20 14.58
N GLU A 75 -3.86 -3.84 14.92
CA GLU A 75 -5.00 -3.89 13.99
C GLU A 75 -4.96 -2.74 12.98
N VAL A 76 -4.77 -1.51 13.45
CA VAL A 76 -4.64 -0.31 12.59
C VAL A 76 -3.49 -0.49 11.60
N TRP A 77 -2.37 -1.06 12.05
CA TRP A 77 -1.25 -1.37 11.17
C TRP A 77 -1.59 -2.41 10.10
N ARG A 78 -2.29 -3.49 10.49
CA ARG A 78 -2.74 -4.53 9.55
C ARG A 78 -3.69 -3.98 8.50
N GLU A 79 -4.66 -3.17 8.92
CA GLU A 79 -5.61 -2.55 8.00
C GLU A 79 -4.92 -1.56 7.06
N GLU A 80 -4.02 -0.71 7.58
CA GLU A 80 -3.27 0.22 6.75
C GLU A 80 -2.41 -0.49 5.71
N ARG A 81 -1.71 -1.55 6.12
CA ARG A 81 -0.95 -2.40 5.20
C ARG A 81 -1.85 -3.01 4.12
N GLN A 82 -3.02 -3.54 4.51
CA GLN A 82 -3.96 -4.14 3.57
C GLN A 82 -4.49 -3.11 2.56
N ARG A 83 -4.82 -1.90 3.03
CA ARG A 83 -5.24 -0.78 2.18
C ARG A 83 -4.16 -0.38 1.19
N GLN A 84 -2.91 -0.24 1.62
CA GLN A 84 -1.79 0.09 0.74
C GLN A 84 -1.53 -1.03 -0.28
N PHE A 85 -1.61 -2.29 0.13
CA PHE A 85 -1.47 -3.43 -0.76
C PHE A 85 -2.51 -3.41 -1.88
N GLN A 86 -3.80 -3.27 -1.52
CA GLN A 86 -4.89 -3.18 -2.48
C GLN A 86 -4.79 -1.93 -3.36
N GLY A 87 -4.41 -0.79 -2.77
CA GLY A 87 -4.16 0.46 -3.47
C GLY A 87 -3.09 0.31 -4.53
N LEU A 88 -2.00 -0.40 -4.24
CA LEU A 88 -0.93 -0.67 -5.19
C LEU A 88 -1.41 -1.58 -6.33
N VAL A 89 -2.09 -2.70 -6.02
CA VAL A 89 -2.67 -3.60 -7.05
C VAL A 89 -3.58 -2.82 -8.00
N LYS A 90 -4.54 -2.09 -7.44
CA LYS A 90 -5.52 -1.31 -8.22
C LYS A 90 -4.83 -0.20 -9.01
N GLY A 91 -3.87 0.49 -8.40
CA GLY A 91 -3.10 1.56 -9.03
C GLY A 91 -2.37 1.09 -10.28
N VAL A 92 -1.66 -0.05 -10.19
CA VAL A 92 -0.99 -0.65 -11.35
C VAL A 92 -2.00 -0.98 -12.45
N ILE A 93 -3.08 -1.67 -12.11
CA ILE A 93 -4.10 -2.10 -13.09
C ILE A 93 -4.71 -0.90 -13.82
N VAL A 94 -5.16 0.11 -13.07
CA VAL A 94 -5.76 1.33 -13.66
C VAL A 94 -4.77 2.06 -14.53
N HIS A 95 -3.52 2.19 -14.08
CA HIS A 95 -2.47 2.88 -14.83
C HIS A 95 -2.13 2.17 -16.14
N VAL A 96 -2.00 0.83 -16.11
CA VAL A 96 -1.77 0.01 -17.31
C VAL A 96 -2.93 0.14 -18.29
N HIS A 97 -4.17 0.02 -17.83
CA HIS A 97 -5.33 0.16 -18.70
C HIS A 97 -5.40 1.54 -19.36
N SER A 98 -5.12 2.59 -18.59
CA SER A 98 -5.19 3.98 -19.09
C SER A 98 -4.04 4.32 -20.06
N ASN A 99 -2.90 3.62 -19.96
CA ASN A 99 -1.68 3.94 -20.73
C ASN A 99 -1.23 2.81 -21.65
N ARG A 100 -2.11 1.85 -21.98
CA ARG A 100 -1.73 0.58 -22.60
C ARG A 100 -0.88 0.72 -23.86
N ALA A 101 -1.31 1.58 -24.79
CA ALA A 101 -0.60 1.78 -26.06
C ALA A 101 0.82 2.34 -25.84
N ARG A 102 0.93 3.37 -24.98
CA ARG A 102 2.22 3.98 -24.62
C ARG A 102 3.15 2.98 -23.95
N LEU A 103 2.66 2.28 -22.92
CA LEU A 103 3.46 1.31 -22.16
C LEU A 103 3.88 0.11 -23.03
N SER A 104 3.05 -0.32 -23.99
CA SER A 104 3.41 -1.38 -24.95
C SER A 104 4.51 -0.95 -25.92
N LEU A 105 4.49 0.31 -26.36
CA LEU A 105 5.58 0.85 -27.18
C LEU A 105 6.87 0.94 -26.36
N GLU A 106 6.80 1.50 -25.15
CA GLU A 106 7.95 1.61 -24.26
C GLU A 106 8.56 0.25 -23.90
N SER A 107 7.73 -0.78 -23.68
CA SER A 107 8.24 -2.13 -23.39
C SER A 107 9.02 -2.73 -24.57
N LYS A 108 8.60 -2.45 -25.81
CA LYS A 108 9.36 -2.85 -27.01
C LYS A 108 10.69 -2.11 -27.10
N MET A 109 10.69 -0.80 -26.84
CA MET A 109 11.92 0.03 -26.84
C MET A 109 12.90 -0.42 -25.76
N GLU A 110 12.40 -0.70 -24.55
CA GLU A 110 13.20 -1.25 -23.45
C GLU A 110 13.83 -2.59 -23.83
N ASN A 111 13.06 -3.51 -24.42
CA ASN A 111 13.60 -4.79 -24.90
C ASN A 111 14.66 -4.62 -25.99
N GLN A 112 14.49 -3.67 -26.90
CA GLN A 112 15.52 -3.36 -27.90
C GLN A 112 16.79 -2.82 -27.24
N ALA A 113 16.66 -1.94 -26.25
CA ALA A 113 17.78 -1.42 -25.48
C ALA A 113 18.52 -2.54 -24.73
N ARG A 114 17.79 -3.46 -24.10
CA ARG A 114 18.36 -4.65 -23.43
C ARG A 114 19.20 -5.50 -24.38
N VAL A 115 18.67 -5.80 -25.57
CA VAL A 115 19.40 -6.58 -26.59
C VAL A 115 20.69 -5.86 -27.01
N ARG A 116 20.65 -4.54 -27.21
CA ARG A 116 21.85 -3.76 -27.58
C ARG A 116 22.96 -3.83 -26.54
N VAL A 117 22.62 -4.01 -25.27
CA VAL A 117 23.59 -4.16 -24.16
C VAL A 117 23.84 -5.64 -23.78
N GLY A 118 23.43 -6.59 -24.63
CA GLY A 118 23.65 -8.02 -24.42
C GLY A 118 22.76 -8.67 -23.34
N LYS A 119 21.73 -7.98 -22.86
CA LYS A 119 20.76 -8.54 -21.90
C LYS A 119 19.65 -9.31 -22.63
N PRO A 120 19.13 -10.41 -22.05
CA PRO A 120 18.00 -11.11 -22.61
C PRO A 120 16.75 -10.22 -22.63
N ARG A 121 15.88 -10.47 -23.62
CA ARG A 121 14.54 -9.87 -23.68
C ARG A 121 13.70 -10.36 -22.52
N GLU A 122 12.86 -9.48 -21.99
CA GLU A 122 11.81 -9.81 -21.03
C GLU A 122 10.47 -9.93 -21.76
N PRO A 123 9.51 -10.70 -21.23
CA PRO A 123 8.14 -10.67 -21.73
C PRO A 123 7.58 -9.24 -21.73
N GLY A 124 6.98 -8.82 -22.84
CA GLY A 124 6.50 -7.44 -23.01
C GLY A 124 5.49 -7.03 -21.93
N GLU A 125 4.65 -7.96 -21.48
CA GLU A 125 3.65 -7.74 -20.43
C GLU A 125 4.30 -7.54 -19.05
N SER A 126 5.35 -8.31 -18.72
CA SER A 126 6.13 -8.11 -17.50
C SER A 126 6.78 -6.72 -17.47
N LEU A 127 7.31 -6.26 -18.62
CA LEU A 127 7.87 -4.92 -18.74
C LEU A 127 6.81 -3.83 -18.63
N VAL A 128 5.63 -4.01 -19.21
CA VAL A 128 4.49 -3.07 -19.05
C VAL A 128 4.14 -2.89 -17.58
N VAL A 129 4.01 -3.99 -16.83
CA VAL A 129 3.70 -3.97 -15.39
C VAL A 129 4.82 -3.30 -14.60
N TRP A 130 6.08 -3.59 -14.92
CA TRP A 130 7.24 -2.96 -14.27
C TRP A 130 7.30 -1.45 -14.53
N LEU A 131 7.13 -1.01 -15.78
CA LEU A 131 7.09 0.41 -16.16
C LEU A 131 5.95 1.13 -15.43
N ALA A 132 4.75 0.54 -15.43
CA ALA A 132 3.61 1.09 -14.70
C ALA A 132 3.88 1.21 -13.20
N THR A 133 4.46 0.18 -12.58
CA THR A 133 4.83 0.20 -11.16
C THR A 133 5.81 1.33 -10.85
N ARG A 134 6.83 1.52 -11.70
CA ARG A 134 7.82 2.59 -11.54
C ARG A 134 7.18 3.98 -11.60
N GLU A 135 6.22 4.19 -12.50
CA GLU A 135 5.54 5.48 -12.65
C GLU A 135 4.58 5.81 -11.50
N ILE A 136 4.02 4.80 -10.83
CA ILE A 136 3.10 5.01 -9.69
C ILE A 136 3.80 4.97 -8.33
N ALA A 137 5.06 4.55 -8.25
CA ALA A 137 5.79 4.32 -6.99
C ALA A 137 5.89 5.56 -6.08
N GLY A 138 5.70 6.77 -6.61
CA GLY A 138 5.62 8.02 -5.83
C GLY A 138 4.20 8.55 -5.59
N ARG A 139 3.17 7.90 -6.14
CA ARG A 139 1.76 8.36 -6.08
C ARG A 139 0.90 7.49 -5.17
N VAL A 140 1.25 6.21 -5.04
CA VAL A 140 0.54 5.28 -4.17
C VAL A 140 1.33 5.11 -2.86
N PRO A 141 0.69 5.30 -1.70
CA PRO A 141 1.33 5.02 -0.42
C PRO A 141 1.73 3.55 -0.32
N THR A 142 3.00 3.28 -0.03
CA THR A 142 3.55 1.93 0.15
C THR A 142 4.42 1.80 1.41
N GLY A 143 4.44 2.83 2.27
CA GLY A 143 5.32 2.92 3.44
C GLY A 143 5.09 1.85 4.52
N SER A 144 3.93 1.18 4.50
CA SER A 144 3.57 0.10 5.43
C SER A 144 3.80 -1.29 4.84
N LEU A 145 4.19 -1.38 3.55
CA LEU A 145 4.46 -2.63 2.85
C LEU A 145 5.92 -3.03 2.97
N SER A 146 6.17 -4.32 3.18
CA SER A 146 7.49 -4.89 2.94
C SER A 146 7.82 -4.91 1.45
N ILE A 147 9.10 -5.04 1.11
CA ILE A 147 9.55 -5.21 -0.29
C ILE A 147 8.88 -6.44 -0.93
N GLU A 148 8.71 -7.51 -0.16
CA GLU A 148 8.05 -8.74 -0.63
C GLU A 148 6.56 -8.54 -0.85
N GLU A 149 5.86 -7.86 0.06
CA GLU A 149 4.44 -7.54 -0.07
C GLU A 149 4.19 -6.65 -1.29
N ALA A 150 5.04 -5.64 -1.53
CA ALA A 150 4.95 -4.80 -2.73
C ALA A 150 5.20 -5.59 -4.02
N ARG A 151 6.21 -6.48 -4.04
CA ARG A 151 6.45 -7.38 -5.19
C ARG A 151 5.26 -8.30 -5.44
N ASN A 152 4.67 -8.83 -4.37
CA ASN A 152 3.51 -9.71 -4.45
C ASN A 152 2.28 -8.97 -5.02
N ALA A 153 2.03 -7.73 -4.60
CA ALA A 153 0.98 -6.89 -5.15
C ALA A 153 1.17 -6.66 -6.66
N VAL A 154 2.38 -6.32 -7.09
CA VAL A 154 2.71 -6.12 -8.52
C VAL A 154 2.50 -7.40 -9.32
N ARG A 155 2.91 -8.56 -8.78
CA ARG A 155 2.68 -9.86 -9.39
C ARG A 155 1.18 -10.16 -9.57
N ILE A 156 0.38 -9.90 -8.53
CA ILE A 156 -1.09 -10.07 -8.58
C ILE A 156 -1.72 -9.13 -9.62
N ALA A 157 -1.28 -7.87 -9.68
CA ALA A 157 -1.72 -6.95 -10.73
C ALA A 157 -1.41 -7.48 -12.14
N GLY A 158 -0.20 -8.03 -12.34
CA GLY A 158 0.17 -8.68 -13.60
C GLY A 158 -0.77 -9.84 -13.96
N LEU A 159 -1.06 -10.74 -13.01
CA LEU A 159 -1.99 -11.86 -13.22
C LEU A 159 -3.40 -11.38 -13.61
N HIS A 160 -3.90 -10.31 -13.00
CA HIS A 160 -5.19 -9.72 -13.36
C HIS A 160 -5.21 -9.13 -14.78
N LEU A 161 -4.10 -8.55 -15.22
CA LEU A 161 -3.97 -7.99 -16.57
C LEU A 161 -3.90 -9.08 -17.64
N LEU A 162 -3.24 -10.20 -17.35
CA LEU A 162 -3.12 -11.37 -18.23
C LEU A 162 -4.44 -12.13 -18.43
N THR A 163 -5.25 -12.19 -17.38
CA THR A 163 -6.54 -12.90 -17.37
C THR A 163 -7.71 -12.05 -17.88
N SER A 164 -7.49 -10.76 -18.13
CA SER A 164 -8.53 -9.87 -18.67
C SER A 164 -8.81 -10.19 -20.15
N PRO A 165 -10.09 -10.28 -20.60
CA PRO A 165 -10.48 -10.65 -21.97
C PRO A 165 -9.88 -9.77 -23.10
N GLN A 166 -9.26 -8.65 -22.75
CA GLN A 166 -8.59 -7.74 -23.69
C GLN A 166 -7.13 -8.13 -23.99
N ALA A 167 -6.55 -9.12 -23.29
CA ALA A 167 -5.24 -9.70 -23.63
C ALA A 167 -5.33 -10.60 -24.88
N HIS A 168 -6.48 -11.23 -25.13
CA HIS A 168 -6.68 -12.16 -26.25
C HIS A 168 -6.85 -11.53 -27.64
N ARG A 169 -6.82 -10.21 -27.77
CA ARG A 169 -6.83 -9.55 -29.10
C ARG A 169 -5.45 -9.38 -29.74
N HIS A 170 -4.36 -9.72 -29.03
CA HIS A 170 -2.98 -9.57 -29.55
C HIS A 170 -2.16 -10.86 -29.60
N ALA A 171 -2.74 -12.01 -29.25
CA ALA A 171 -2.12 -13.31 -29.53
C ALA A 171 -2.16 -13.71 -31.02
N GLY A 172 -2.68 -12.84 -31.90
CA GLY A 172 -2.78 -13.07 -33.34
C GLY A 172 -1.52 -12.73 -34.15
N ASP A 173 -0.57 -11.96 -33.60
CA ASP A 173 0.59 -11.45 -34.38
C ASP A 173 1.94 -12.08 -34.00
N ASP A 174 1.99 -13.03 -33.07
CA ASP A 174 3.24 -13.69 -32.67
C ASP A 174 3.27 -15.16 -33.12
N GLN A 175 3.11 -15.35 -34.42
CA GLN A 175 3.29 -16.63 -35.12
C GLN A 175 4.79 -17.01 -35.18
N THR A 176 5.44 -17.17 -34.03
CA THR A 176 6.77 -17.81 -33.94
C THR A 176 6.94 -18.81 -32.78
N TYR A 177 5.90 -19.04 -31.96
CA TYR A 177 5.99 -19.95 -30.81
C TYR A 177 5.90 -21.46 -31.12
N ALA A 178 5.72 -21.88 -32.38
CA ALA A 178 5.59 -23.30 -32.73
C ALA A 178 6.92 -24.03 -33.04
N ARG A 179 8.10 -23.47 -32.71
CA ARG A 179 9.39 -24.07 -33.10
C ARG A 179 10.36 -24.41 -31.97
N TRP A 180 9.91 -24.45 -30.72
CA TRP A 180 10.79 -24.71 -29.57
C TRP A 180 10.34 -25.83 -28.62
N VAL A 181 9.42 -26.70 -29.05
CA VAL A 181 9.19 -28.01 -28.40
C VAL A 181 9.38 -29.09 -29.44
N GLY A 182 10.61 -29.58 -29.58
CA GLY A 182 10.94 -30.65 -30.51
C GLY A 182 12.36 -30.59 -31.05
N ARG A 183 13.35 -30.75 -30.19
CA ARG A 183 14.54 -31.57 -30.43
C ARG A 183 15.38 -31.73 -29.18
#